data_AF-A0A3D1A8V8-F1
#
_entry.id   AF-A0A3D1A8V8-F1
#
_cell.length_a   1.000
_cell.length_b   1.000
_cell.length_c   1.000
_cell.angle_alpha   90.00
_cell.angle_beta   90.00
_cell.angle_gamma   90.00
#
_symmetry.space_group_name_H-M   'P 1'
#
loop_
_entity.id
_entity.type
_entity.pdbx_description
1 polymer ?
#
loop_
_entity_poly.entity_id
_entity_poly.type
_entity_poly.pdbx_seq_one_letter_code
_entity_poly.pdbx_strand_id
1 'polypeptide(L)'
;MPQGHAGGRRHKGRQEMKVYLSLGSNLGDRLANLRRALDLLDAGGCSLLRVSSVYETAPLYFLKQPAFFNLAAACETPLSPEGVLALIARVERALKRRRLFRNGPRTVDIDILFYGGQCLKRAGLEIPHPRLAEREFVLAPLAEIAPGLRHPATGISAAKMLGALKERGEARRLPASYPEAEAWLKALPPPPADAHYSLAPVRVALAALGHPEKKMGTVVHLAGSTGKTSTACLAAAALSAHGWRTGLYTSPHVGRLRERIKLDGRDINEKDFLDCFLRVESVAAGELSFFETLTALSFLYFSLSKARFSVVEAGLGGRLDATNAADGAVAGITSVSLEHAGLLGPGLKNIAAHKAGIIKRGAAVVAGALPPQAASIVGRKARAAGAVLHRPGPCPAGTGLEQAGAFQLSNAAFALKAAELAAQHAGLRFSPGLAVKKFRRALPPGRFQRLSVDGRRLIVDGAHNAEGINALLGEFKSPPVCVAAFMNDKDIEKLVSALAVSSSKLILTRSLSYRSADPAAVKKLLPPAARRGAEVIEDPMVALKRALRLAPPGGTVLVAGSLYLAGDVLAGLKGRRAFHPREMLV
;
A
#
# COMPACT_ATOMS: atom_id res chain seq x y z
N MET A 1 43.60 -72.58 3.47
CA MET A 1 44.51 -71.68 4.21
C MET A 1 44.05 -70.24 3.95
N PRO A 2 43.54 -69.51 4.96
CA PRO A 2 43.06 -68.14 4.80
C PRO A 2 44.10 -67.09 5.21
N GLN A 3 44.07 -65.95 4.52
CA GLN A 3 44.48 -64.61 4.93
C GLN A 3 43.34 -63.69 4.48
N GLY A 4 42.90 -62.60 5.09
CA GLY A 4 43.29 -61.80 6.25
C GLY A 4 42.26 -60.67 6.37
N HIS A 5 42.14 -60.07 7.56
CA HIS A 5 41.22 -58.97 7.88
C HIS A 5 41.44 -57.69 7.06
N ALA A 6 40.34 -56.96 6.80
CA ALA A 6 40.33 -55.49 6.82
C ALA A 6 38.96 -54.97 7.26
N GLY A 7 38.94 -54.26 8.38
CA GLY A 7 37.75 -53.77 9.06
C GLY A 7 37.08 -52.61 8.33
N GLY A 8 35.77 -52.74 8.11
CA GLY A 8 34.89 -51.63 7.77
C GLY A 8 34.52 -50.84 9.03
N ARG A 9 35.13 -49.68 9.23
CA ARG A 9 34.64 -48.65 10.17
C ARG A 9 33.23 -48.23 9.71
N ARG A 10 32.20 -48.71 10.42
CA ARG A 10 30.85 -48.15 10.35
C ARG A 10 30.90 -46.69 10.81
N HIS A 11 30.80 -45.74 9.88
CA HIS A 11 30.38 -44.38 10.21
C HIS A 11 28.96 -44.46 10.78
N LYS A 12 28.81 -44.32 12.10
CA LYS A 12 27.52 -44.02 12.73
C LYS A 12 27.02 -42.69 12.15
N GLY A 13 26.07 -42.75 11.22
CA GLY A 13 25.33 -41.55 10.79
C GLY A 13 24.73 -40.89 12.03
N ARG A 14 25.02 -39.60 12.24
CA ARG A 14 24.38 -38.83 13.33
C ARG A 14 22.88 -38.82 13.05
N GLN A 15 22.10 -39.43 13.95
CA GLN A 15 20.65 -39.44 13.86
C GLN A 15 20.14 -38.01 14.01
N GLU A 16 19.50 -37.48 12.96
CA GLU A 16 18.89 -36.16 13.01
C GLU A 16 17.66 -36.20 13.91
N MET A 17 17.57 -35.23 14.83
CA MET A 17 16.51 -35.13 15.83
C MET A 17 15.61 -33.95 15.51
N LYS A 18 14.30 -34.16 15.65
CA LYS A 18 13.32 -33.08 15.47
C LYS A 18 13.26 -32.20 16.72
N VAL A 19 13.40 -30.89 16.54
CA VAL A 19 13.32 -29.89 17.60
C VAL A 19 12.22 -28.88 17.28
N TYR A 20 11.50 -28.43 18.30
CA TYR A 20 10.50 -27.37 18.18
C TYR A 20 10.95 -26.19 19.02
N LEU A 21 11.02 -25.01 18.40
CA LEU A 21 11.51 -23.77 19.00
C LEU A 21 10.38 -22.74 19.04
N SER A 22 10.35 -21.92 20.09
CA SER A 22 9.57 -20.68 20.13
C SER A 22 10.52 -19.51 19.96
N LEU A 23 10.15 -18.55 19.12
CA LEU A 23 10.89 -17.31 18.91
C LEU A 23 9.99 -16.12 19.23
N GLY A 24 10.52 -15.14 19.96
CA GLY A 24 9.81 -13.90 20.32
C GLY A 24 10.67 -12.65 20.10
N SER A 25 10.07 -11.55 19.63
CA SER A 25 10.74 -10.26 19.45
C SER A 25 9.81 -9.10 19.81
N ASN A 26 10.29 -8.10 20.55
CA ASN A 26 9.50 -6.91 20.90
C ASN A 26 10.23 -5.56 20.76
N LEU A 27 11.39 -5.52 20.10
CA LEU A 27 12.14 -4.28 19.86
C LEU A 27 12.48 -4.09 18.38
N GLY A 28 12.31 -2.86 17.88
CA GLY A 28 12.64 -2.48 16.51
C GLY A 28 11.79 -3.21 15.47
N ASP A 29 12.40 -3.56 14.32
CA ASP A 29 11.76 -4.38 13.29
C ASP A 29 11.64 -5.84 13.76
N ARG A 30 10.57 -6.12 14.52
CA ARG A 30 10.36 -7.41 15.19
C ARG A 30 10.37 -8.58 14.18
N LEU A 31 9.82 -8.36 12.98
CA LEU A 31 9.79 -9.39 11.94
C LEU A 31 11.18 -9.66 11.35
N ALA A 32 11.96 -8.62 11.06
CA ALA A 32 13.33 -8.79 10.56
C ALA A 32 14.22 -9.53 11.57
N ASN A 33 14.04 -9.25 12.87
CA ASN A 33 14.76 -9.97 13.94
C ASN A 33 14.42 -11.46 13.94
N LEU A 34 13.11 -11.82 13.88
CA LEU A 34 12.66 -13.21 13.84
C LEU A 34 13.18 -13.95 12.60
N ARG A 35 13.09 -13.34 11.41
CA ARG A 35 13.62 -13.93 10.16
C ARG A 35 15.12 -14.16 10.23
N ARG A 36 15.87 -13.16 10.71
CA ARG A 36 17.32 -13.30 10.84
C ARG A 36 17.71 -14.36 11.86
N ALA A 37 16.92 -14.54 12.92
CA ALA A 37 17.12 -15.62 13.88
C ALA A 37 16.92 -17.00 13.23
N LEU A 38 15.86 -17.16 12.43
CA LEU A 38 15.61 -18.38 11.66
C LEU A 38 16.76 -18.68 10.69
N ASP A 39 17.23 -17.68 9.91
CA ASP A 39 18.37 -17.85 8.99
C ASP A 39 19.65 -18.31 9.71
N LEU A 40 19.92 -17.75 10.90
CA LEU A 40 21.11 -18.09 11.69
C LEU A 40 20.99 -19.46 12.38
N LEU A 41 19.77 -19.89 12.73
CA LEU A 41 19.50 -21.24 13.23
C LEU A 41 19.72 -22.27 12.13
N ASP A 42 19.17 -22.02 10.93
CA ASP A 42 19.31 -22.90 9.76
C ASP A 42 20.78 -23.08 9.37
N ALA A 43 21.49 -21.96 9.17
CA ALA A 43 22.94 -21.96 8.90
C ALA A 43 23.78 -22.55 10.05
N GLY A 44 23.22 -22.61 11.27
CA GLY A 44 23.87 -23.12 12.47
C GLY A 44 23.69 -24.62 12.71
N GLY A 45 22.96 -25.32 11.84
CA GLY A 45 22.70 -26.76 11.95
C GLY A 45 21.32 -27.13 12.51
N CYS A 46 20.36 -26.22 12.50
CA CYS A 46 18.94 -26.51 12.74
C CYS A 46 18.15 -26.30 11.45
N SER A 47 18.16 -27.29 10.56
CA SER A 47 17.49 -27.27 9.26
C SER A 47 15.98 -27.02 9.43
N LEU A 48 15.46 -25.92 8.90
CA LEU A 48 14.07 -25.52 9.07
C LEU A 48 13.12 -26.42 8.26
N LEU A 49 12.15 -27.02 8.93
CA LEU A 49 11.11 -27.86 8.30
C LEU A 49 9.81 -27.09 8.11
N ARG A 50 9.39 -26.34 9.12
CA ARG A 50 8.13 -25.59 9.12
C ARG A 50 8.20 -24.41 10.07
N VAL A 51 7.58 -23.30 9.70
CA VAL A 51 7.45 -22.09 10.51
C VAL A 51 5.97 -21.72 10.58
N SER A 52 5.48 -21.32 11.74
CA SER A 52 4.10 -20.87 11.93
C SER A 52 3.87 -19.48 11.32
N SER A 53 2.62 -19.05 11.29
CA SER A 53 2.29 -17.63 11.17
C SER A 53 2.90 -16.84 12.34
N VAL A 54 2.99 -15.52 12.20
CA VAL A 54 3.42 -14.64 13.29
C VAL A 54 2.20 -14.25 14.13
N TYR A 55 2.36 -14.29 15.45
CA TYR A 55 1.32 -13.93 16.41
C TYR A 55 1.79 -12.73 17.23
N GLU A 56 0.95 -11.69 17.29
CA GLU A 56 1.17 -10.56 18.18
C GLU A 56 0.51 -10.82 19.54
N THR A 57 1.24 -10.63 20.64
CA THR A 57 0.72 -10.79 22.00
C THR A 57 1.16 -9.66 22.92
N ALA A 58 0.32 -9.27 23.87
CA ALA A 58 0.71 -8.36 24.94
C ALA A 58 1.85 -8.95 25.80
N PRO A 59 2.68 -8.12 26.45
CA PRO A 59 3.66 -8.59 27.44
C PRO A 59 2.97 -9.20 28.67
N LEU A 60 3.48 -10.30 29.21
CA LEU A 60 2.83 -10.98 30.36
C LEU A 60 3.35 -10.57 31.75
N TYR A 61 4.62 -10.21 31.88
CA TYR A 61 5.24 -10.02 33.21
C TYR A 61 5.66 -8.58 33.51
N PHE A 62 6.00 -7.81 32.48
CA PHE A 62 6.31 -6.40 32.58
C PHE A 62 5.49 -5.66 31.54
N LEU A 63 4.38 -5.04 31.95
CA LEU A 63 3.35 -4.56 31.03
C LEU A 63 3.73 -3.28 30.28
N LYS A 64 4.68 -2.49 30.80
CA LYS A 64 5.15 -1.23 30.17
C LYS A 64 6.23 -1.49 29.12
N GLN A 65 5.92 -2.31 28.11
CA GLN A 65 6.80 -2.57 26.97
C GLN A 65 6.00 -2.85 25.69
N PRO A 66 6.63 -2.77 24.50
CA PRO A 66 5.94 -3.10 23.26
C PRO A 66 5.47 -4.57 23.23
N ALA A 67 4.39 -4.83 22.50
CA ALA A 67 3.89 -6.17 22.24
C ALA A 67 4.95 -7.07 21.59
N PHE A 68 4.84 -8.38 21.81
CA PHE A 68 5.73 -9.38 21.21
C PHE A 68 5.15 -9.88 19.90
N PHE A 69 6.01 -10.02 18.89
CA PHE A 69 5.78 -10.94 17.79
C PHE A 69 6.37 -12.29 18.14
N ASN A 70 5.57 -13.34 18.03
CA ASN A 70 5.93 -14.71 18.38
C ASN A 70 5.67 -15.63 17.20
N LEU A 71 6.53 -16.64 17.03
CA LEU A 71 6.31 -17.75 16.10
C LEU A 71 6.90 -19.04 16.67
N ALA A 72 6.50 -20.17 16.08
CA ALA A 72 7.12 -21.46 16.32
C ALA A 72 7.84 -21.96 15.07
N ALA A 73 8.95 -22.66 15.25
CA ALA A 73 9.70 -23.31 14.19
C ALA A 73 9.93 -24.79 14.54
N ALA A 74 9.66 -25.67 13.59
CA ALA A 74 10.07 -27.07 13.63
C ALA A 74 11.33 -27.22 12.79
N CYS A 75 12.36 -27.84 13.36
CA CYS A 75 13.66 -28.04 12.70
C CYS A 75 14.12 -29.50 12.86
N GLU A 76 15.01 -29.93 11.98
CA GLU A 76 15.85 -31.12 12.15
C GLU A 76 17.27 -30.71 12.48
N THR A 77 17.92 -31.41 13.41
CA THR A 77 19.27 -31.05 13.83
C THR A 77 20.09 -32.27 14.24
N PRO A 78 21.38 -32.33 13.90
CA PRO A 78 22.31 -33.32 14.42
C PRO A 78 22.94 -32.91 15.77
N LEU A 79 22.62 -31.71 16.27
CA LEU A 79 23.15 -31.17 17.52
C LEU A 79 22.44 -31.79 18.72
N SER A 80 23.18 -32.02 19.83
CA SER A 80 22.55 -32.39 21.10
C SER A 80 21.68 -31.25 21.66
N PRO A 81 20.81 -31.49 22.65
CA PRO A 81 20.05 -30.42 23.31
C PRO A 81 20.93 -29.25 23.79
N GLU A 82 22.10 -29.54 24.36
CA GLU A 82 23.07 -28.52 24.77
C GLU A 82 23.71 -27.80 23.57
N GLY A 83 23.93 -28.51 22.46
CA GLY A 83 24.41 -27.93 21.21
C GLY A 83 23.41 -26.94 20.61
N VAL A 84 22.12 -27.27 20.64
CA VAL A 84 21.03 -26.36 20.24
C VAL A 84 20.97 -25.14 21.16
N LEU A 85 21.07 -25.33 22.49
CA LEU A 85 21.10 -24.22 23.44
C LEU A 85 22.30 -23.29 23.21
N ALA A 86 23.48 -23.84 22.93
CA ALA A 86 24.66 -23.06 22.60
C ALA A 86 24.51 -22.30 21.27
N LEU A 87 23.87 -22.92 20.27
CA LEU A 87 23.54 -22.26 19.02
C LEU A 87 22.59 -21.08 19.25
N ILE A 88 21.51 -21.28 20.00
CA ILE A 88 20.56 -20.21 20.37
C ILE A 88 21.30 -19.03 21.02
N ALA A 89 22.16 -19.30 22.00
CA ALA A 89 22.93 -18.25 22.66
C ALA A 89 23.83 -17.45 21.68
N ARG A 90 24.39 -18.09 20.65
CA ARG A 90 25.13 -17.41 19.58
C ARG A 90 24.22 -16.56 18.70
N VAL A 91 23.05 -17.08 18.31
CA VAL A 91 22.05 -16.36 17.49
C VAL A 91 21.59 -15.10 18.21
N GLU A 92 21.21 -15.22 19.48
CA GLU A 92 20.78 -14.09 20.31
C GLU A 92 21.88 -13.03 20.47
N ARG A 93 23.14 -13.46 20.65
CA ARG A 93 24.29 -12.55 20.75
C ARG A 93 24.53 -11.82 19.42
N ALA A 94 24.43 -12.51 18.29
CA ALA A 94 24.58 -11.92 16.96
C ALA A 94 23.50 -10.87 16.68
N LEU A 95 22.27 -11.09 17.16
CA LEU A 95 21.15 -10.15 17.09
C LEU A 95 21.15 -9.10 18.21
N LYS A 96 22.28 -8.95 18.91
CA LYS A 96 22.50 -7.96 19.96
C LYS A 96 21.38 -8.00 21.01
N ARG A 97 21.07 -9.17 21.57
CA ARG A 97 20.12 -9.31 22.68
C ARG A 97 20.45 -8.32 23.80
N ARG A 98 19.71 -7.21 23.86
CA ARG A 98 19.84 -6.19 24.90
C ARG A 98 18.82 -6.48 25.99
N ARG A 99 19.25 -7.19 27.04
CA ARG A 99 18.40 -7.41 28.21
C ARG A 99 18.65 -6.29 29.22
N LEU A 100 17.76 -5.28 29.23
CA LEU A 100 17.88 -4.16 30.17
C LEU A 100 17.69 -4.62 31.63
N PHE A 101 16.77 -5.56 31.86
CA PHE A 101 16.52 -6.20 33.16
C PHE A 101 15.73 -7.52 32.95
N ARG A 102 15.50 -8.29 34.03
CA ARG A 102 14.75 -9.56 33.98
C ARG A 102 13.32 -9.29 33.45
N ASN A 103 12.89 -10.03 32.43
CA ASN A 103 11.61 -9.86 31.72
C ASN A 103 11.43 -8.52 30.96
N GLY A 104 12.52 -7.78 30.75
CA GLY A 104 12.52 -6.56 29.95
C GLY A 104 12.52 -6.80 28.43
N PRO A 105 12.42 -5.72 27.64
CA PRO A 105 12.39 -5.77 26.18
C PRO A 105 13.65 -6.38 25.57
N ARG A 106 13.52 -7.03 24.40
CA ARG A 106 14.61 -7.73 23.71
C ARG A 106 14.41 -7.80 22.20
N THR A 107 15.52 -7.79 21.47
CA THR A 107 15.54 -7.92 20.01
C THR A 107 15.10 -9.32 19.56
N VAL A 108 15.51 -10.36 20.28
CA VAL A 108 15.01 -11.73 20.09
C VAL A 108 15.15 -12.54 21.39
N ASP A 109 14.27 -13.52 21.56
CA ASP A 109 14.29 -14.56 22.60
C ASP A 109 13.95 -15.89 21.94
N ILE A 110 14.71 -16.94 22.21
CA ILE A 110 14.47 -18.26 21.61
C ILE A 110 14.47 -19.33 22.70
N ASP A 111 13.39 -20.10 22.77
CA ASP A 111 13.20 -21.18 23.74
C ASP A 111 13.06 -22.54 23.03
N ILE A 112 13.69 -23.58 23.59
CA ILE A 112 13.50 -24.96 23.14
C ILE A 112 12.21 -25.50 23.77
N LEU A 113 11.20 -25.78 22.96
CA LEU A 113 9.91 -26.32 23.43
C LEU A 113 9.96 -27.84 23.58
N PHE A 114 10.45 -28.54 22.55
CA PHE A 114 10.53 -29.99 22.48
C PHE A 114 11.80 -30.42 21.75
N TYR A 115 12.37 -31.56 22.14
CA TYR A 115 13.50 -32.20 21.46
C TYR A 115 13.23 -33.72 21.37
N GLY A 116 12.84 -34.18 20.18
CA GLY A 116 12.31 -35.53 20.00
C GLY A 116 11.18 -35.84 20.98
N GLY A 117 11.22 -37.04 21.57
CA GLY A 117 10.34 -37.45 22.68
C GLY A 117 10.99 -37.37 24.06
N GLN A 118 12.06 -36.58 24.23
CA GLN A 118 12.85 -36.60 25.46
C GLN A 118 12.23 -35.74 26.58
N CYS A 119 12.39 -36.21 27.82
CA CYS A 119 12.22 -35.42 29.04
C CYS A 119 13.60 -35.23 29.67
N LEU A 120 14.06 -33.98 29.80
CA LEU A 120 15.38 -33.63 30.32
C LEU A 120 15.25 -32.49 31.32
N LYS A 121 15.89 -32.63 32.48
CA LYS A 121 16.01 -31.57 33.48
C LYS A 121 17.44 -31.48 33.96
N ARG A 122 18.14 -30.42 33.57
CA ARG A 122 19.53 -30.11 33.93
C ARG A 122 19.65 -28.64 34.28
N ALA A 123 20.75 -28.25 34.91
CA ALA A 123 21.01 -26.85 35.24
C ALA A 123 20.97 -25.99 33.95
N GLY A 124 19.99 -25.08 33.87
CA GLY A 124 19.82 -24.18 32.72
C GLY A 124 19.10 -24.76 31.49
N LEU A 125 18.63 -26.02 31.52
CA LEU A 125 17.91 -26.64 30.42
C LEU A 125 16.84 -27.62 30.93
N GLU A 126 15.57 -27.33 30.63
CA GLU A 126 14.43 -28.21 30.93
C GLU A 126 13.59 -28.40 29.66
N ILE A 127 13.42 -29.65 29.24
CA ILE A 127 12.71 -30.08 28.02
C ILE A 127 11.70 -31.17 28.40
N PRO A 128 10.42 -31.08 27.97
CA PRO A 128 9.80 -29.93 27.31
C PRO A 128 9.83 -28.66 28.18
N HIS A 129 9.74 -27.48 27.57
CA HIS A 129 9.82 -26.22 28.30
C HIS A 129 8.78 -26.17 29.45
N PRO A 130 9.18 -25.92 30.71
CA PRO A 130 8.35 -26.24 31.89
C PRO A 130 7.03 -25.46 31.94
N ARG A 131 6.99 -24.28 31.32
CA ARG A 131 5.79 -23.41 31.31
C ARG A 131 5.10 -23.33 29.95
N LEU A 132 5.38 -24.25 29.03
CA LEU A 132 4.78 -24.20 27.69
C LEU A 132 3.24 -24.31 27.76
N ALA A 133 2.73 -25.12 28.69
CA ALA A 133 1.29 -25.38 28.86
C ALA A 133 0.50 -24.20 29.46
N GLU A 134 1.17 -23.12 29.87
CA GLU A 134 0.56 -21.93 30.47
C GLU A 134 0.49 -20.75 29.50
N ARG A 135 1.07 -20.88 28.29
CA ARG A 135 1.43 -19.73 27.44
C ARG A 135 0.80 -19.83 26.07
N GLU A 136 -0.24 -19.03 25.83
CA GLU A 136 -0.88 -19.00 24.52
C GLU A 136 0.06 -18.56 23.40
N PHE A 137 0.91 -17.55 23.64
CA PHE A 137 1.89 -17.07 22.66
C PHE A 137 2.92 -18.13 22.24
N VAL A 138 3.02 -19.24 22.99
CA VAL A 138 3.82 -20.43 22.64
C VAL A 138 2.94 -21.49 21.96
N LEU A 139 1.78 -21.79 22.56
CA LEU A 139 0.90 -22.88 22.14
C LEU A 139 0.15 -22.59 20.83
N ALA A 140 -0.32 -21.36 20.59
CA ALA A 140 -1.04 -21.01 19.37
C ALA A 140 -0.16 -21.18 18.11
N PRO A 141 1.07 -20.61 18.06
CA PRO A 141 1.99 -20.89 16.96
C PRO A 141 2.38 -22.36 16.83
N LEU A 142 2.61 -23.06 17.95
CA LEU A 142 3.00 -24.47 17.93
C LEU A 142 1.87 -25.37 17.38
N ALA A 143 0.63 -25.13 17.81
CA ALA A 143 -0.53 -25.89 17.37
C ALA A 143 -0.84 -25.69 15.88
N GLU A 144 -0.47 -24.55 15.29
CA GLU A 144 -0.58 -24.33 13.84
C GLU A 144 0.30 -25.29 13.03
N ILE A 145 1.53 -25.53 13.50
CA ILE A 145 2.51 -26.34 12.75
C ILE A 145 2.55 -27.81 13.18
N ALA A 146 2.12 -28.12 14.40
CA ALA A 146 2.19 -29.45 14.99
C ALA A 146 1.04 -29.70 16.00
N PRO A 147 -0.24 -29.66 15.58
CA PRO A 147 -1.40 -29.77 16.49
C PRO A 147 -1.44 -31.10 17.26
N GLY A 148 -0.92 -32.17 16.64
CA GLY A 148 -0.85 -33.52 17.20
C GLY A 148 0.39 -33.80 18.05
N LEU A 149 1.35 -32.87 18.17
CA LEU A 149 2.56 -33.08 18.97
C LEU A 149 2.19 -33.30 20.43
N ARG A 150 2.56 -34.44 21.00
CA ARG A 150 2.20 -34.84 22.37
C ARG A 150 3.32 -34.51 23.34
N HIS A 151 2.94 -34.00 24.50
CA HIS A 151 3.86 -33.83 25.61
C HIS A 151 4.33 -35.21 26.11
N PRO A 152 5.64 -35.52 26.12
CA PRO A 152 6.15 -36.85 26.46
C PRO A 152 5.75 -37.33 27.86
N ALA A 153 5.63 -36.42 28.84
CA ALA A 153 5.20 -36.79 30.20
C ALA A 153 3.67 -36.95 30.37
N THR A 154 2.84 -36.14 29.70
CA THR A 154 1.39 -36.10 29.98
C THR A 154 0.55 -36.72 28.85
N GLY A 155 1.13 -36.96 27.69
CA GLY A 155 0.45 -37.46 26.48
C GLY A 155 -0.51 -36.46 25.82
N ILE A 156 -0.71 -35.28 26.40
CA ILE A 156 -1.63 -34.25 25.91
C ILE A 156 -1.02 -33.58 24.66
N SER A 157 -1.81 -33.39 23.60
CA SER A 157 -1.34 -32.77 22.37
C SER A 157 -1.29 -31.24 22.45
N ALA A 158 -0.49 -30.59 21.60
CA ALA A 158 -0.39 -29.13 21.52
C ALA A 158 -1.75 -28.46 21.33
N ALA A 159 -2.60 -28.99 20.44
CA ALA A 159 -3.96 -28.47 20.24
C ALA A 159 -4.85 -28.61 21.48
N LYS A 160 -4.72 -29.72 22.24
CA LYS A 160 -5.47 -29.92 23.49
C LYS A 160 -4.95 -29.01 24.61
N MET A 161 -3.64 -28.81 24.71
CA MET A 161 -3.04 -27.87 25.66
C MET A 161 -3.51 -26.44 25.40
N LEU A 162 -3.53 -26.00 24.13
CA LEU A 162 -4.08 -24.70 23.74
C LEU A 162 -5.56 -24.56 24.10
N GLY A 163 -6.36 -25.61 23.84
CA GLY A 163 -7.78 -25.65 24.18
C GLY A 163 -8.07 -25.56 25.68
N ALA A 164 -7.15 -26.04 26.52
CA ALA A 164 -7.29 -26.11 27.98
C ALA A 164 -6.76 -24.88 28.74
N LEU A 165 -6.23 -23.86 28.04
CA LEU A 165 -5.77 -22.62 28.69
C LEU A 165 -6.95 -21.90 29.37
N LYS A 166 -6.81 -21.67 30.68
CA LYS A 166 -7.80 -20.96 31.50
C LYS A 166 -7.94 -19.49 31.12
N GLU A 167 -6.83 -18.87 30.74
CA GLU A 167 -6.76 -17.50 30.24
C GLU A 167 -6.20 -17.55 28.82
N ARG A 168 -6.96 -17.02 27.86
CA ARG A 168 -6.44 -16.70 26.53
C ARG A 168 -6.06 -15.23 26.54
N GLY A 169 -4.76 -14.96 26.37
CA GLY A 169 -4.32 -13.63 25.99
C GLY A 169 -4.86 -13.30 24.60
N GLU A 170 -4.94 -12.03 24.24
CA GLU A 170 -5.40 -11.65 22.90
C GLU A 170 -4.32 -11.93 21.84
N ALA A 171 -3.90 -13.19 21.69
CA ALA A 171 -2.91 -13.60 20.72
C ALA A 171 -3.48 -13.44 19.30
N ARG A 172 -3.09 -12.35 18.66
CA ARG A 172 -3.59 -11.96 17.35
C ARG A 172 -2.70 -12.54 16.26
N ARG A 173 -3.20 -13.54 15.54
CA ARG A 173 -2.52 -14.06 14.34
C ARG A 173 -2.44 -12.96 13.28
N LEU A 174 -1.24 -12.62 12.84
CA LEU A 174 -1.02 -11.71 11.73
C LEU A 174 -1.29 -12.41 10.39
N PRO A 175 -1.59 -11.64 9.32
CA PRO A 175 -1.79 -12.20 7.98
C PRO A 175 -0.63 -13.07 7.51
N ALA A 176 -0.93 -14.27 6.99
CA ALA A 176 0.08 -15.15 6.38
C ALA A 176 0.09 -15.10 4.85
N SER A 177 -0.84 -14.37 4.24
CA SER A 177 -0.99 -14.25 2.80
C SER A 177 -1.39 -12.82 2.40
N TYR A 178 -1.14 -12.44 1.15
CA TYR A 178 -1.58 -11.14 0.64
C TYR A 178 -3.10 -10.94 0.76
N PRO A 179 -3.97 -11.91 0.40
CA PRO A 179 -5.41 -11.75 0.58
C PRO A 179 -5.82 -11.47 2.03
N GLU A 180 -5.18 -12.12 3.01
CA GLU A 180 -5.40 -11.83 4.43
C GLU A 180 -4.94 -10.42 4.81
N ALA A 181 -3.78 -9.96 4.30
CA ALA A 181 -3.27 -8.62 4.57
C ALA A 181 -4.15 -7.53 3.94
N GLU A 182 -4.65 -7.77 2.74
CA GLU A 182 -5.61 -6.89 2.08
C GLU A 182 -6.93 -6.84 2.85
N ALA A 183 -7.45 -7.98 3.32
CA ALA A 183 -8.66 -8.04 4.14
C ALA A 183 -8.46 -7.30 5.49
N TRP A 184 -7.29 -7.44 6.10
CA TRP A 184 -6.93 -6.73 7.32
C TRP A 184 -6.95 -5.21 7.13
N LEU A 185 -6.29 -4.71 6.08
CA LEU A 185 -6.29 -3.28 5.76
C LEU A 185 -7.72 -2.76 5.52
N LYS A 186 -8.58 -3.54 4.85
CA LYS A 186 -9.99 -3.20 4.61
C LYS A 186 -10.85 -3.24 5.88
N ALA A 187 -10.38 -3.91 6.93
CA ALA A 187 -11.06 -3.99 8.21
C ALA A 187 -10.66 -2.87 9.18
N LEU A 188 -9.60 -2.10 8.88
CA LEU A 188 -9.22 -0.94 9.69
C LEU A 188 -10.37 0.07 9.75
N PRO A 189 -10.61 0.69 10.92
CA PRO A 189 -11.67 1.68 11.06
C PRO A 189 -11.39 2.89 10.18
N PRO A 190 -12.42 3.53 9.60
CA PRO A 190 -12.26 4.83 8.98
C PRO A 190 -11.78 5.85 10.01
N PRO A 191 -11.01 6.88 9.60
CA PRO A 191 -10.72 7.98 10.49
C PRO A 191 -12.05 8.62 10.96
N PRO A 192 -12.17 8.97 12.25
CA PRO A 192 -13.37 9.60 12.77
C PRO A 192 -13.59 10.98 12.12
N ALA A 193 -14.81 11.50 12.16
CA ALA A 193 -15.20 12.73 11.46
C ALA A 193 -14.43 13.99 11.96
N ASP A 194 -13.95 13.95 13.20
CA ASP A 194 -13.15 14.96 13.88
C ASP A 194 -11.64 14.65 13.88
N ALA A 195 -11.19 13.67 13.08
CA ALA A 195 -9.80 13.26 13.04
C ALA A 195 -8.85 14.44 12.76
N HIS A 196 -7.92 14.67 13.69
CA HIS A 196 -6.82 15.60 13.50
C HIS A 196 -5.66 14.90 12.79
N TYR A 197 -5.46 15.22 11.51
CA TYR A 197 -4.34 14.68 10.73
C TYR A 197 -3.00 15.14 11.31
N SER A 198 -2.08 14.18 11.48
CA SER A 198 -0.74 14.41 12.00
C SER A 198 0.27 13.54 11.26
N LEU A 199 1.50 14.02 11.13
CA LEU A 199 2.62 13.21 10.63
C LEU A 199 3.24 12.35 11.74
N ALA A 200 2.87 12.53 12.99
CA ALA A 200 3.54 11.89 14.12
C ALA A 200 3.46 10.35 14.06
N PRO A 201 2.30 9.70 13.85
CA PRO A 201 2.22 8.24 13.85
C PRO A 201 3.10 7.61 12.76
N VAL A 202 2.94 8.06 11.50
CA VAL A 202 3.75 7.56 10.39
C VAL A 202 5.26 7.83 10.58
N ARG A 203 5.66 8.98 11.16
CA ARG A 203 7.07 9.28 11.42
C ARG A 203 7.67 8.39 12.50
N VAL A 204 6.91 8.06 13.55
CA VAL A 204 7.35 7.12 14.59
C VAL A 204 7.58 5.74 13.98
N ALA A 205 6.64 5.25 13.17
CA ALA A 205 6.78 3.98 12.46
C ALA A 205 7.99 3.97 11.52
N LEU A 206 8.17 5.02 10.71
CA LEU A 206 9.32 5.15 9.80
C LEU A 206 10.66 5.19 10.54
N ALA A 207 10.73 5.88 11.68
CA ALA A 207 11.93 5.91 12.52
C ALA A 207 12.26 4.51 13.07
N ALA A 208 11.25 3.78 13.55
CA ALA A 208 11.40 2.41 14.02
C ALA A 208 11.82 1.43 12.90
N LEU A 209 11.45 1.70 11.65
CA LEU A 209 11.89 0.97 10.45
C LEU A 209 13.29 1.35 9.95
N GLY A 210 14.00 2.25 10.65
CA GLY A 210 15.36 2.65 10.28
C GLY A 210 15.40 3.69 9.15
N HIS A 211 14.40 4.58 9.13
CA HIS A 211 14.26 5.71 8.21
C HIS A 211 14.28 5.35 6.71
N PRO A 212 13.37 4.48 6.22
CA PRO A 212 13.34 4.13 4.80
C PRO A 212 13.00 5.32 3.90
N GLU A 213 12.29 6.33 4.39
CA GLU A 213 11.98 7.59 3.70
C GLU A 213 13.24 8.38 3.33
N LYS A 214 14.37 8.14 4.00
CA LYS A 214 15.67 8.76 3.68
C LYS A 214 16.51 7.95 2.70
N LYS A 215 16.04 6.75 2.32
CA LYS A 215 16.79 5.75 1.53
C LYS A 215 16.07 5.34 0.24
N MET A 216 15.13 6.17 -0.22
CA MET A 216 14.31 5.90 -1.41
C MET A 216 14.71 6.75 -2.64
N GLY A 217 15.96 7.21 -2.68
CA GLY A 217 16.52 7.99 -3.77
C GLY A 217 16.01 9.43 -3.83
N THR A 218 16.02 10.04 -5.02
CA THR A 218 15.49 11.39 -5.23
C THR A 218 13.97 11.36 -5.28
N VAL A 219 13.32 12.08 -4.37
CA VAL A 219 11.86 12.07 -4.22
C VAL A 219 11.22 13.19 -5.04
N VAL A 220 10.24 12.83 -5.87
CA VAL A 220 9.30 13.73 -6.54
C VAL A 220 7.96 13.64 -5.82
N HIS A 221 7.59 14.67 -5.08
CA HIS A 221 6.36 14.71 -4.29
C HIS A 221 5.31 15.56 -5.00
N LEU A 222 4.15 14.99 -5.31
CA LEU A 222 3.11 15.62 -6.10
C LEU A 222 1.83 15.82 -5.27
N ALA A 223 1.34 17.06 -5.24
CA ALA A 223 0.04 17.44 -4.72
C ALA A 223 -0.75 18.20 -5.79
N GLY A 224 -2.04 18.40 -5.55
CA GLY A 224 -2.93 19.05 -6.50
C GLY A 224 -4.38 18.63 -6.34
N SER A 225 -5.30 19.33 -6.99
CA SER A 225 -6.72 18.94 -7.01
C SER A 225 -6.97 17.91 -8.11
N THR A 226 -6.58 18.23 -9.34
CA THR A 226 -6.77 17.38 -10.51
C THR A 226 -5.41 17.03 -11.14
N GLY A 227 -5.32 15.89 -11.83
CA GLY A 227 -4.13 15.50 -12.62
C GLY A 227 -2.96 14.88 -11.82
N LYS A 228 -3.05 14.78 -10.49
CA LYS A 228 -2.02 14.19 -9.62
C LYS A 228 -1.58 12.78 -10.06
N THR A 229 -2.50 11.82 -10.04
CA THR A 229 -2.23 10.41 -10.37
C THR A 229 -1.65 10.25 -11.78
N SER A 230 -2.25 10.91 -12.78
CA SER A 230 -1.72 10.88 -14.16
C SER A 230 -0.30 11.41 -14.22
N THR A 231 -0.04 12.56 -13.60
CA THR A 231 1.29 13.19 -13.56
C THR A 231 2.30 12.29 -12.85
N ALA A 232 1.93 11.68 -11.73
CA ALA A 232 2.77 10.76 -10.98
C ALA A 232 3.17 9.55 -11.82
N CYS A 233 2.20 8.90 -12.45
CA CYS A 233 2.46 7.76 -13.34
C CYS A 233 3.35 8.13 -14.52
N LEU A 234 3.09 9.27 -15.16
CA LEU A 234 3.88 9.75 -16.30
C LEU A 234 5.31 10.13 -15.88
N ALA A 235 5.50 10.76 -14.72
CA ALA A 235 6.82 11.13 -14.20
C ALA A 235 7.65 9.89 -13.85
N ALA A 236 7.03 8.90 -13.20
CA ALA A 236 7.70 7.64 -12.90
C ALA A 236 8.08 6.87 -14.18
N ALA A 237 7.20 6.87 -15.18
CA ALA A 237 7.50 6.28 -16.48
C ALA A 237 8.62 7.02 -17.23
N ALA A 238 8.67 8.35 -17.14
CA ALA A 238 9.74 9.16 -17.72
C ALA A 238 11.12 8.81 -17.11
N LEU A 239 11.18 8.68 -15.79
CA LEU A 239 12.40 8.29 -15.06
C LEU A 239 12.79 6.84 -15.37
N SER A 240 11.82 5.91 -15.33
CA SER A 240 12.06 4.49 -15.66
C SER A 240 12.52 4.28 -17.10
N ALA A 241 12.11 5.15 -18.04
CA ALA A 241 12.52 5.06 -19.45
C ALA A 241 14.04 5.22 -19.65
N HIS A 242 14.74 5.79 -18.68
CA HIS A 242 16.19 5.95 -18.66
C HIS A 242 16.91 4.77 -17.99
N GLY A 243 16.20 3.69 -17.64
CA GLY A 243 16.76 2.53 -16.95
C GLY A 243 17.01 2.75 -15.45
N TRP A 244 16.55 3.88 -14.89
CA TRP A 244 16.68 4.14 -13.47
C TRP A 244 15.56 3.47 -12.69
N ARG A 245 15.95 2.73 -11.65
CA ARG A 245 15.00 2.08 -10.76
C ARG A 245 14.11 3.13 -10.09
N THR A 246 12.82 3.09 -10.38
CA THR A 246 11.88 4.14 -9.99
C THR A 246 10.67 3.54 -9.25
N GLY A 247 10.47 3.98 -8.01
CA GLY A 247 9.25 3.73 -7.24
C GLY A 247 8.15 4.71 -7.60
N LEU A 248 6.90 4.25 -7.55
CA LEU A 248 5.70 5.07 -7.73
C LEU A 248 4.66 4.71 -6.67
N TYR A 249 4.24 5.69 -5.89
CA TYR A 249 3.15 5.58 -4.92
C TYR A 249 2.00 6.53 -5.29
N THR A 250 0.82 5.97 -5.54
CA THR A 250 -0.38 6.70 -6.01
C THR A 250 -1.65 6.38 -5.22
N SER A 251 -2.64 7.26 -5.30
CA SER A 251 -3.96 7.00 -4.73
C SER A 251 -5.10 7.75 -5.44
N PRO A 252 -6.35 7.25 -5.36
CA PRO A 252 -6.71 5.88 -4.97
C PRO A 252 -6.36 4.85 -6.07
N HIS A 253 -6.67 3.56 -5.86
CA HIS A 253 -6.60 2.54 -6.91
C HIS A 253 -7.93 2.45 -7.68
N VAL A 254 -7.93 1.86 -8.88
CA VAL A 254 -9.13 1.73 -9.73
C VAL A 254 -9.62 0.28 -9.82
N GLY A 255 -8.74 -0.71 -9.64
CA GLY A 255 -9.15 -2.12 -9.63
C GLY A 255 -8.59 -2.92 -8.46
N ARG A 256 -7.29 -2.76 -8.17
CA ARG A 256 -6.59 -3.55 -7.16
C ARG A 256 -5.73 -2.68 -6.25
N LEU A 257 -5.65 -3.04 -4.97
CA LEU A 257 -4.84 -2.31 -3.99
C LEU A 257 -3.38 -2.13 -4.42
N ARG A 258 -2.77 -3.18 -4.99
CA ARG A 258 -1.37 -3.18 -5.46
C ARG A 258 -1.09 -2.20 -6.62
N GLU A 259 -2.11 -1.67 -7.30
CA GLU A 259 -1.93 -0.63 -8.33
C GLU A 259 -1.33 0.66 -7.75
N ARG A 260 -1.50 0.87 -6.43
CA ARG A 260 -0.97 2.05 -5.72
C ARG A 260 0.54 2.05 -5.61
N ILE A 261 1.20 0.90 -5.71
CA ILE A 261 2.63 0.75 -5.41
C ILE A 261 3.28 0.04 -6.58
N LYS A 262 4.14 0.74 -7.30
CA LYS A 262 4.83 0.20 -8.47
C LYS A 262 6.34 0.40 -8.38
N LEU A 263 7.07 -0.55 -8.94
CA LEU A 263 8.51 -0.45 -9.21
C LEU A 263 8.72 -0.64 -10.71
N ASP A 264 9.35 0.33 -11.37
CA ASP A 264 9.63 0.30 -12.81
C ASP A 264 8.37 0.02 -13.66
N GLY A 265 7.25 0.61 -13.23
CA GLY A 265 5.93 0.48 -13.87
C GLY A 265 5.15 -0.81 -13.56
N ARG A 266 5.74 -1.74 -12.80
CA ARG A 266 5.09 -3.01 -12.41
C ARG A 266 4.49 -2.90 -11.01
N ASP A 267 3.26 -3.38 -10.83
CA ASP A 267 2.63 -3.48 -9.50
C ASP A 267 3.52 -4.29 -8.56
N ILE A 268 3.59 -3.90 -7.29
CA ILE A 268 4.23 -4.72 -6.24
C ILE A 268 3.64 -6.14 -6.27
N ASN A 269 4.49 -7.16 -6.13
CA ASN A 269 4.02 -8.54 -6.05
C ASN A 269 3.48 -8.84 -4.65
N GLU A 270 2.72 -9.94 -4.54
CA GLU A 270 2.01 -10.29 -3.29
C GLU A 270 2.95 -10.60 -2.13
N LYS A 271 4.08 -11.24 -2.43
CA LYS A 271 5.10 -11.57 -1.43
C LYS A 271 5.74 -10.30 -0.86
N ASP A 272 6.20 -9.40 -1.71
CA ASP A 272 6.83 -8.14 -1.29
C ASP A 272 5.84 -7.23 -0.55
N PHE A 273 4.56 -7.23 -0.97
CA PHE A 273 3.51 -6.51 -0.26
C PHE A 273 3.33 -7.06 1.16
N LEU A 274 3.13 -8.38 1.29
CA LEU A 274 2.97 -9.03 2.59
C LEU A 274 4.19 -8.80 3.49
N ASP A 275 5.39 -8.96 2.93
CA ASP A 275 6.65 -8.76 3.64
C ASP A 275 6.77 -7.32 4.18
N CYS A 276 6.49 -6.31 3.36
CA CYS A 276 6.54 -4.92 3.80
C CYS A 276 5.41 -4.59 4.78
N PHE A 277 4.21 -5.11 4.55
CA PHE A 277 3.06 -4.94 5.45
C PHE A 277 3.37 -5.47 6.84
N LEU A 278 3.83 -6.72 6.97
CA LEU A 278 4.15 -7.31 8.26
C LEU A 278 5.27 -6.58 8.99
N ARG A 279 6.24 -6.00 8.27
CA ARG A 279 7.29 -5.15 8.87
C ARG A 279 6.74 -3.84 9.40
N VAL A 280 5.80 -3.21 8.69
CA VAL A 280 5.12 -2.00 9.17
C VAL A 280 4.28 -2.33 10.41
N GLU A 281 3.47 -3.39 10.39
CA GLU A 281 2.72 -3.84 11.58
C GLU A 281 3.67 -4.17 12.75
N SER A 282 4.88 -4.66 12.45
CA SER A 282 5.91 -4.92 13.46
C SER A 282 6.39 -3.69 14.21
N VAL A 283 6.10 -2.47 13.75
CA VAL A 283 6.44 -1.25 14.49
C VAL A 283 5.22 -0.39 14.83
N ALA A 284 4.09 -0.62 14.15
CA ALA A 284 2.88 0.18 14.26
C ALA A 284 1.89 -0.32 15.33
N ALA A 285 1.92 -1.62 15.68
CA ALA A 285 0.99 -2.24 16.62
C ALA A 285 -0.51 -1.89 16.39
N GLY A 286 -0.92 -1.65 15.13
CA GLY A 286 -2.29 -1.29 14.75
C GLY A 286 -2.69 0.18 14.94
N GLU A 287 -1.76 1.09 15.25
CA GLU A 287 -2.05 2.52 15.46
C GLU A 287 -2.11 3.35 14.17
N LEU A 288 -1.64 2.80 13.04
CA LEU A 288 -1.64 3.51 11.77
C LEU A 288 -2.97 3.36 11.04
N SER A 289 -3.43 4.46 10.44
CA SER A 289 -4.55 4.43 9.50
C SER A 289 -4.20 3.63 8.24
N PHE A 290 -5.22 3.24 7.47
CA PHE A 290 -5.04 2.59 6.16
C PHE A 290 -4.03 3.31 5.25
N PHE A 291 -4.12 4.64 5.18
CA PHE A 291 -3.25 5.43 4.32
C PHE A 291 -1.82 5.56 4.87
N GLU A 292 -1.66 5.69 6.19
CA GLU A 292 -0.34 5.70 6.82
C GLU A 292 0.37 4.36 6.70
N THR A 293 -0.33 3.24 6.90
CA THR A 293 0.22 1.89 6.72
C THR A 293 0.72 1.69 5.30
N LEU A 294 -0.09 2.05 4.29
CA LEU A 294 0.33 1.95 2.88
C LEU A 294 1.47 2.91 2.53
N THR A 295 1.52 4.09 3.13
CA THR A 295 2.62 5.04 2.92
C THR A 295 3.93 4.48 3.47
N ALA A 296 3.92 4.00 4.72
CA ALA A 296 5.10 3.39 5.34
C ALA A 296 5.56 2.14 4.59
N LEU A 297 4.62 1.29 4.16
CA LEU A 297 4.88 0.10 3.34
C LEU A 297 5.55 0.49 2.02
N SER A 298 5.04 1.51 1.33
CA SER A 298 5.59 1.97 0.05
C SER A 298 7.01 2.53 0.20
N PHE A 299 7.26 3.35 1.23
CA PHE A 299 8.60 3.89 1.50
C PHE A 299 9.58 2.79 1.85
N LEU A 300 9.16 1.83 2.68
CA LEU A 300 9.96 0.64 2.99
C LEU A 300 10.27 -0.16 1.72
N TYR A 301 9.28 -0.41 0.87
CA TYR A 301 9.47 -1.14 -0.38
C TYR A 301 10.45 -0.45 -1.33
N PHE A 302 10.36 0.87 -1.51
CA PHE A 302 11.29 1.63 -2.35
C PHE A 302 12.70 1.65 -1.78
N SER A 303 12.84 1.78 -0.46
CA SER A 303 14.13 1.70 0.24
C SER A 303 14.78 0.33 0.05
N LEU A 304 14.06 -0.77 0.28
CA LEU A 304 14.59 -2.13 0.14
C LEU A 304 14.92 -2.45 -1.32
N SER A 305 14.10 -1.93 -2.23
CA SER A 305 14.33 -2.08 -3.67
C SER A 305 15.50 -1.24 -4.18
N LYS A 306 16.08 -0.35 -3.36
CA LYS A 306 17.14 0.60 -3.72
C LYS A 306 16.71 1.50 -4.89
N ALA A 307 15.51 2.06 -4.80
CA ALA A 307 15.01 2.99 -5.80
C ALA A 307 15.96 4.19 -5.97
N ARG A 308 16.29 4.53 -7.21
CA ARG A 308 17.06 5.74 -7.54
C ARG A 308 16.17 6.97 -7.48
N PHE A 309 14.90 6.81 -7.86
CA PHE A 309 13.87 7.84 -7.77
C PHE A 309 12.61 7.28 -7.13
N SER A 310 11.89 8.11 -6.39
CA SER A 310 10.56 7.78 -5.88
C SER A 310 9.58 8.89 -6.22
N VAL A 311 8.54 8.57 -6.98
CA VAL A 311 7.44 9.48 -7.29
C VAL A 311 6.29 9.19 -6.35
N VAL A 312 5.90 10.18 -5.58
CA VAL A 312 4.96 10.04 -4.46
C VAL A 312 3.82 11.03 -4.65
N GLU A 313 2.59 10.53 -4.74
CA GLU A 313 1.37 11.35 -4.78
C GLU A 313 0.80 11.52 -3.37
N ALA A 314 0.55 12.77 -2.97
CA ALA A 314 -0.20 13.07 -1.76
C ALA A 314 -1.67 12.62 -1.90
N GLY A 315 -2.20 11.93 -0.90
CA GLY A 315 -3.59 11.45 -0.88
C GLY A 315 -4.58 12.60 -0.71
N LEU A 316 -4.36 13.41 0.33
CA LEU A 316 -5.20 14.57 0.65
C LEU A 316 -4.36 15.80 0.99
N GLY A 317 -4.56 16.86 0.21
CA GLY A 317 -3.90 18.12 0.49
C GLY A 317 -2.38 18.05 0.29
N GLY A 318 -1.61 17.90 1.37
CA GLY A 318 -0.13 17.93 1.31
C GLY A 318 0.55 18.09 2.69
N ARG A 319 0.31 19.21 3.40
CA ARG A 319 1.02 19.58 4.64
C ARG A 319 1.02 18.48 5.71
N LEU A 320 -0.14 17.89 5.97
CA LEU A 320 -0.35 16.87 7.00
C LEU A 320 -0.60 15.48 6.40
N ASP A 321 -0.41 15.33 5.09
CA ASP A 321 -0.56 14.05 4.40
C ASP A 321 0.60 13.12 4.79
N ALA A 322 0.32 11.83 5.05
CA ALA A 322 1.34 10.87 5.49
C ALA A 322 2.58 10.84 4.57
N THR A 323 2.39 11.09 3.27
CA THR A 323 3.49 11.14 2.29
C THR A 323 4.48 12.28 2.54
N ASN A 324 4.08 13.34 3.22
CA ASN A 324 4.93 14.47 3.60
C ASN A 324 5.90 14.16 4.75
N ALA A 325 5.90 12.92 5.25
CA ALA A 325 7.00 12.38 6.03
C ALA A 325 8.30 12.26 5.20
N ALA A 326 8.19 12.15 3.87
CA ALA A 326 9.32 12.26 2.96
C ALA A 326 9.70 13.73 2.70
N ASP A 327 10.99 13.97 2.46
CA ASP A 327 11.46 15.26 1.96
C ASP A 327 11.65 15.19 0.44
N GLY A 328 10.74 15.84 -0.29
CA GLY A 328 10.77 15.95 -1.74
C GLY A 328 11.87 16.88 -2.24
N ALA A 329 12.78 16.36 -3.07
CA ALA A 329 13.73 17.18 -3.83
C ALA A 329 13.02 17.98 -4.93
N VAL A 330 11.92 17.43 -5.45
CA VAL A 330 11.01 18.11 -6.37
C VAL A 330 9.60 18.10 -5.76
N ALA A 331 8.99 19.27 -5.63
CA ALA A 331 7.62 19.45 -5.17
C ALA A 331 6.73 19.92 -6.35
N GLY A 332 5.72 19.13 -6.72
CA GLY A 332 4.81 19.46 -7.81
C GLY A 332 3.41 19.82 -7.32
N ILE A 333 2.88 20.96 -7.77
CA ILE A 333 1.47 21.37 -7.54
C ILE A 333 0.75 21.40 -8.88
N THR A 334 -0.01 20.34 -9.20
CA THR A 334 -0.62 20.16 -10.54
C THR A 334 -1.75 21.17 -10.82
N SER A 335 -2.72 21.28 -9.91
CA SER A 335 -3.79 22.28 -9.95
C SER A 335 -4.33 22.58 -8.55
N VAL A 336 -5.09 23.67 -8.41
CA VAL A 336 -5.78 24.03 -7.16
C VAL A 336 -7.19 24.49 -7.46
N SER A 337 -8.17 23.74 -6.97
CA SER A 337 -9.60 24.06 -7.02
C SER A 337 -10.26 23.82 -5.66
N LEU A 338 -11.51 24.27 -5.50
CA LEU A 338 -12.27 24.04 -4.27
C LEU A 338 -12.59 22.56 -4.12
N GLU A 339 -12.11 21.95 -3.05
CA GLU A 339 -12.35 20.55 -2.70
C GLU A 339 -12.10 20.36 -1.20
N HIS A 340 -12.79 19.38 -0.59
CA HIS A 340 -12.54 18.97 0.79
C HIS A 340 -12.50 20.13 1.80
N ALA A 341 -13.44 21.08 1.67
CA ALA A 341 -13.47 22.32 2.46
C ALA A 341 -13.45 22.08 3.98
N GLY A 342 -14.12 21.01 4.45
CA GLY A 342 -14.11 20.62 5.86
C GLY A 342 -12.74 20.20 6.41
N LEU A 343 -11.82 19.77 5.55
CA LEU A 343 -10.49 19.28 5.95
C LEU A 343 -9.36 20.26 5.59
N LEU A 344 -9.46 20.89 4.41
CA LEU A 344 -8.41 21.77 3.88
C LEU A 344 -8.68 23.26 4.14
N GLY A 345 -9.88 23.59 4.63
CA GLY A 345 -10.37 24.94 4.84
C GLY A 345 -11.26 25.45 3.70
N PRO A 346 -12.05 26.51 3.94
CA PRO A 346 -13.18 26.88 3.08
C PRO A 346 -12.80 27.56 1.76
N GLY A 347 -11.54 28.00 1.60
CA GLY A 347 -11.13 28.83 0.46
C GLY A 347 -9.92 28.31 -0.29
N LEU A 348 -9.77 28.78 -1.54
CA LEU A 348 -8.63 28.44 -2.41
C LEU A 348 -7.28 28.76 -1.77
N LYS A 349 -7.18 29.82 -0.95
CA LYS A 349 -5.95 30.18 -0.23
C LYS A 349 -5.56 29.12 0.80
N ASN A 350 -6.53 28.59 1.55
CA ASN A 350 -6.30 27.53 2.55
C ASN A 350 -5.84 26.24 1.86
N ILE A 351 -6.55 25.85 0.80
CA ILE A 351 -6.24 24.65 0.00
C ILE A 351 -4.84 24.77 -0.63
N ALA A 352 -4.52 25.92 -1.23
CA ALA A 352 -3.21 26.19 -1.79
C ALA A 352 -2.10 26.11 -0.74
N ALA A 353 -2.32 26.66 0.46
CA ALA A 353 -1.36 26.63 1.55
C ALA A 353 -1.12 25.20 2.06
N HIS A 354 -2.18 24.39 2.15
CA HIS A 354 -2.06 22.99 2.55
C HIS A 354 -1.29 22.17 1.51
N LYS A 355 -1.60 22.34 0.21
CA LYS A 355 -0.88 21.66 -0.87
C LYS A 355 0.58 22.10 -0.97
N ALA A 356 0.85 23.40 -0.85
CA ALA A 356 2.21 23.95 -0.82
C ALA A 356 3.02 23.52 0.42
N GLY A 357 2.39 22.87 1.41
CA GLY A 357 3.06 22.30 2.58
C GLY A 357 4.05 21.18 2.27
N ILE A 358 4.05 20.64 1.04
CA ILE A 358 5.04 19.66 0.57
C ILE A 358 6.36 20.32 0.13
N ILE A 359 6.39 21.65 -0.05
CA ILE A 359 7.60 22.37 -0.51
C ILE A 359 8.61 22.40 0.64
N LYS A 360 9.75 21.73 0.42
CA LYS A 360 10.88 21.65 1.36
C LYS A 360 11.97 22.67 1.03
N ARG A 361 12.87 22.90 1.99
CA ARG A 361 13.98 23.84 1.83
C ARG A 361 14.89 23.42 0.68
N GLY A 362 15.17 24.32 -0.25
CA GLY A 362 16.05 24.07 -1.40
C GLY A 362 15.48 23.13 -2.47
N ALA A 363 14.21 22.74 -2.39
CA ALA A 363 13.58 21.90 -3.40
C ALA A 363 13.37 22.66 -4.73
N ALA A 364 13.27 21.94 -5.84
CA ALA A 364 12.70 22.49 -7.07
C ALA A 364 11.17 22.39 -7.00
N VAL A 365 10.46 23.43 -7.44
CA VAL A 365 8.99 23.46 -7.43
C VAL A 365 8.49 23.49 -8.87
N VAL A 366 7.55 22.63 -9.22
CA VAL A 366 6.81 22.70 -10.50
C VAL A 366 5.36 23.05 -10.20
N ALA A 367 4.83 24.09 -10.83
CA ALA A 367 3.43 24.47 -10.69
C ALA A 367 2.74 24.46 -12.06
N GLY A 368 1.54 23.89 -12.11
CA GLY A 368 0.68 23.95 -13.29
C GLY A 368 0.03 25.34 -13.44
N ALA A 369 -1.05 25.40 -14.23
CA ALA A 369 -1.86 26.61 -14.33
C ALA A 369 -2.69 26.79 -13.05
N LEU A 370 -2.22 27.65 -12.15
CA LEU A 370 -2.88 27.91 -10.87
C LEU A 370 -3.69 29.21 -10.91
N PRO A 371 -4.87 29.27 -10.24
CA PRO A 371 -5.56 30.54 -10.03
C PRO A 371 -4.64 31.59 -9.37
N PRO A 372 -4.75 32.89 -9.67
CA PRO A 372 -3.83 33.92 -9.17
C PRO A 372 -3.62 33.89 -7.66
N GLN A 373 -4.69 33.66 -6.89
CA GLN A 373 -4.64 33.57 -5.43
C GLN A 373 -3.81 32.35 -4.96
N ALA A 374 -3.94 31.20 -5.63
CA ALA A 374 -3.18 30.00 -5.32
C ALA A 374 -1.71 30.13 -5.78
N ALA A 375 -1.48 30.68 -6.97
CA ALA A 375 -0.14 30.97 -7.49
C ALA A 375 0.67 31.87 -6.55
N SER A 376 0.04 32.91 -5.98
CA SER A 376 0.66 33.79 -4.98
C SER A 376 1.08 33.04 -3.72
N ILE A 377 0.23 32.14 -3.21
CA ILE A 377 0.54 31.31 -2.03
C ILE A 377 1.70 30.36 -2.30
N VAL A 378 1.66 29.63 -3.41
CA VAL A 378 2.73 28.69 -3.82
C VAL A 378 4.05 29.45 -4.02
N GLY A 379 4.02 30.59 -4.70
CA GLY A 379 5.20 31.43 -4.94
C GLY A 379 5.82 31.98 -3.65
N ARG A 380 4.99 32.44 -2.69
CA ARG A 380 5.49 32.86 -1.36
C ARG A 380 6.13 31.70 -0.60
N LYS A 381 5.51 30.52 -0.63
CA LYS A 381 6.04 29.33 0.05
C LYS A 381 7.36 28.86 -0.56
N ALA A 382 7.47 28.88 -1.90
CA ALA A 382 8.70 28.58 -2.61
C ALA A 382 9.83 29.55 -2.22
N ARG A 383 9.57 30.87 -2.25
CA ARG A 383 10.56 31.87 -1.81
C ARG A 383 11.00 31.68 -0.37
N ALA A 384 10.07 31.47 0.55
CA ALA A 384 10.37 31.24 1.97
C ALA A 384 11.22 29.97 2.20
N ALA A 385 11.10 28.97 1.33
CA ALA A 385 11.89 27.75 1.37
C ALA A 385 13.23 27.85 0.60
N GLY A 386 13.55 28.99 -0.02
CA GLY A 386 14.69 29.10 -0.94
C GLY A 386 14.58 28.15 -2.15
N ALA A 387 13.36 27.84 -2.56
CA ALA A 387 13.04 26.89 -3.61
C ALA A 387 12.80 27.60 -4.94
N VAL A 388 13.22 26.98 -6.05
CA VAL A 388 13.07 27.57 -7.40
C VAL A 388 11.75 27.13 -8.01
N LEU A 389 10.94 28.09 -8.44
CA LEU A 389 9.65 27.81 -9.08
C LEU A 389 9.79 27.71 -10.60
N HIS A 390 9.36 26.58 -11.16
CA HIS A 390 9.32 26.27 -12.57
C HIS A 390 7.88 26.11 -13.06
N ARG A 391 7.68 26.40 -14.34
CA ARG A 391 6.45 26.06 -15.07
C ARG A 391 6.73 24.94 -16.06
N PRO A 392 5.76 24.05 -16.32
CA PRO A 392 5.88 23.10 -17.41
C PRO A 392 5.98 23.82 -18.75
N GLY A 393 6.86 23.33 -19.63
CA GLY A 393 6.91 23.74 -21.04
C GLY A 393 5.83 23.04 -21.87
N PRO A 394 5.84 23.20 -23.20
CA PRO A 394 4.96 22.42 -24.07
C PRO A 394 5.32 20.93 -24.03
N CYS A 395 4.32 20.06 -24.18
CA CYS A 395 4.56 18.63 -24.31
C CYS A 395 5.13 18.32 -25.71
N PRO A 396 6.22 17.55 -25.84
CA PRO A 396 6.72 17.10 -27.14
C PRO A 396 5.68 16.22 -27.86
N ALA A 397 5.74 16.19 -29.19
CA ALA A 397 4.89 15.30 -29.99
C ALA A 397 5.27 13.82 -29.83
N GLY A 398 4.35 12.92 -30.22
CA GLY A 398 4.62 11.47 -30.28
C GLY A 398 4.40 10.74 -28.95
N THR A 399 3.66 11.35 -28.02
CA THR A 399 3.36 10.77 -26.70
C THR A 399 2.35 9.62 -26.77
N GLY A 400 1.53 9.61 -27.82
CA GLY A 400 0.34 8.77 -27.91
C GLY A 400 -0.79 9.20 -26.97
N LEU A 401 -0.63 10.33 -26.27
CA LEU A 401 -1.63 10.93 -25.38
C LEU A 401 -2.54 11.94 -26.10
N GLU A 402 -2.25 12.27 -27.36
CA GLU A 402 -3.10 13.11 -28.21
C GLU A 402 -4.50 12.50 -28.36
N GLN A 403 -4.60 11.17 -28.21
CA GLN A 403 -5.85 10.43 -28.21
C GLN A 403 -6.53 10.33 -26.84
N ALA A 404 -5.86 10.79 -25.77
CA ALA A 404 -6.26 10.66 -24.37
C ALA A 404 -6.75 11.98 -23.74
N GLY A 405 -6.93 13.03 -24.55
CA GLY A 405 -7.41 14.35 -24.13
C GLY A 405 -6.29 15.37 -23.90
N ALA A 406 -6.58 16.65 -24.15
CA ALA A 406 -5.61 17.75 -24.06
C ALA A 406 -5.08 17.94 -22.62
N PHE A 407 -5.90 17.65 -21.61
CA PHE A 407 -5.47 17.68 -20.21
C PHE A 407 -4.41 16.62 -19.89
N GLN A 408 -4.37 15.49 -20.60
CA GLN A 408 -3.29 14.50 -20.43
C GLN A 408 -1.97 14.97 -21.04
N LEU A 409 -2.00 15.75 -22.13
CA LEU A 409 -0.80 16.41 -22.65
C LEU A 409 -0.24 17.42 -21.64
N SER A 410 -1.11 18.15 -20.95
CA SER A 410 -0.70 19.06 -19.87
C SER A 410 -0.07 18.32 -18.69
N ASN A 411 -0.67 17.18 -18.27
CA ASN A 411 -0.09 16.31 -17.24
C ASN A 411 1.27 15.74 -17.67
N ALA A 412 1.44 15.39 -18.94
CA ALA A 412 2.69 14.88 -19.50
C ALA A 412 3.79 15.94 -19.53
N ALA A 413 3.48 17.17 -19.94
CA ALA A 413 4.40 18.29 -19.86
C ALA A 413 4.87 18.56 -18.42
N PHE A 414 3.93 18.53 -17.46
CA PHE A 414 4.25 18.63 -16.05
C PHE A 414 5.18 17.49 -15.60
N ALA A 415 4.83 16.26 -15.93
CA ALA A 415 5.59 15.07 -15.57
C ALA A 415 7.02 15.09 -16.12
N LEU A 416 7.20 15.52 -17.37
CA LEU A 416 8.51 15.71 -17.99
C LEU A 416 9.34 16.73 -17.21
N LYS A 417 8.75 17.87 -16.84
CA LYS A 417 9.48 18.89 -16.09
C LYS A 417 9.88 18.40 -14.70
N ALA A 418 8.99 17.71 -14.01
CA ALA A 418 9.27 17.14 -12.69
C ALA A 418 10.37 16.06 -12.76
N ALA A 419 10.32 15.18 -13.76
CA ALA A 419 11.32 14.14 -13.99
C ALA A 419 12.70 14.73 -14.37
N GLU A 420 12.72 15.76 -15.22
CA GLU A 420 13.93 16.49 -15.58
C GLU A 420 14.61 17.08 -14.35
N LEU A 421 13.86 17.80 -13.50
CA LEU A 421 14.38 18.41 -12.27
C LEU A 421 14.89 17.37 -11.28
N ALA A 422 14.20 16.22 -11.17
CA ALA A 422 14.65 15.12 -10.33
C ALA A 422 15.98 14.54 -10.84
N ALA A 423 16.10 14.31 -12.15
CA ALA A 423 17.35 13.83 -12.75
C ALA A 423 18.48 14.84 -12.56
N GLN A 424 18.23 16.14 -12.75
CA GLN A 424 19.19 17.21 -12.50
C GLN A 424 19.67 17.23 -11.05
N HIS A 425 18.76 17.15 -10.08
CA HIS A 425 19.11 17.04 -8.66
C HIS A 425 19.98 15.82 -8.36
N ALA A 426 19.74 14.71 -9.06
CA ALA A 426 20.51 13.48 -8.95
C ALA A 426 21.83 13.49 -9.75
N GLY A 427 22.18 14.59 -10.43
CA GLY A 427 23.38 14.70 -11.28
C GLY A 427 23.32 13.86 -12.56
N LEU A 428 22.12 13.56 -13.07
CA LEU A 428 21.88 12.67 -14.20
C LEU A 428 21.35 13.44 -15.42
N ARG A 429 21.72 12.98 -16.62
CA ARG A 429 21.21 13.53 -17.89
C ARG A 429 19.83 12.97 -18.20
N PHE A 430 18.89 13.83 -18.55
CA PHE A 430 17.52 13.48 -18.91
C PHE A 430 17.24 13.79 -20.39
N SER A 431 16.58 12.86 -21.08
CA SER A 431 16.16 12.97 -22.47
C SER A 431 14.64 12.81 -22.58
N PRO A 432 13.88 13.88 -22.91
CA PRO A 432 12.43 13.80 -23.10
C PRO A 432 12.01 12.75 -24.15
N GLY A 433 12.81 12.54 -25.19
CA GLY A 433 12.50 11.60 -26.27
C GLY A 433 12.43 10.13 -25.82
N LEU A 434 13.17 9.74 -24.76
CA LEU A 434 13.05 8.41 -24.16
C LEU A 434 11.75 8.26 -23.37
N ALA A 435 11.36 9.31 -22.65
CA ALA A 435 10.18 9.32 -21.78
C ALA A 435 8.87 9.23 -22.59
N VAL A 436 8.75 10.05 -23.63
CA VAL A 436 7.53 10.19 -24.47
C VAL A 436 7.04 8.84 -25.01
N LYS A 437 7.94 7.93 -25.39
CA LYS A 437 7.61 6.59 -25.92
C LYS A 437 6.89 5.68 -24.90
N LYS A 438 6.96 5.99 -23.61
CA LYS A 438 6.34 5.18 -22.53
C LYS A 438 4.98 5.71 -22.08
N PHE A 439 4.64 6.96 -22.41
CA PHE A 439 3.53 7.68 -21.79
C PHE A 439 2.16 7.06 -22.01
N ARG A 440 1.84 6.64 -23.24
CA ARG A 440 0.56 6.00 -23.53
C ARG A 440 0.27 4.78 -22.64
N ARG A 441 1.29 3.98 -22.32
CA ARG A 441 1.15 2.78 -21.46
C ARG A 441 1.21 3.09 -19.96
N ALA A 442 1.63 4.30 -19.61
CA ALA A 442 1.80 4.73 -18.22
C ALA A 442 0.53 5.36 -17.63
N LEU A 443 -0.44 5.77 -18.44
CA LEU A 443 -1.70 6.29 -17.91
C LEU A 443 -2.39 5.25 -17.01
N PRO A 444 -2.86 5.65 -15.81
CA PRO A 444 -3.59 4.74 -14.94
C PRO A 444 -4.98 4.43 -15.53
N PRO A 445 -5.59 3.28 -15.16
CA PRO A 445 -6.94 2.94 -15.60
C PRO A 445 -7.96 4.03 -15.27
N GLY A 446 -8.99 4.17 -16.10
CA GLY A 446 -10.05 5.17 -15.88
C GLY A 446 -9.59 6.63 -16.01
N ARG A 447 -8.55 6.90 -16.80
CA ARG A 447 -8.13 8.26 -17.21
C ARG A 447 -8.28 8.41 -18.71
N PHE A 448 -9.42 8.92 -19.14
CA PHE A 448 -9.86 9.00 -20.54
C PHE A 448 -9.59 7.70 -21.29
N GLN A 449 -9.90 6.57 -20.66
CA GLN A 449 -9.53 5.27 -21.18
C GLN A 449 -10.47 4.89 -22.32
N ARG A 450 -9.91 4.78 -23.52
CA ARG A 450 -10.64 4.48 -24.76
C ARG A 450 -10.70 2.97 -25.00
N LEU A 451 -11.92 2.46 -25.14
CA LEU A 451 -12.23 1.07 -25.48
C LEU A 451 -13.19 1.04 -26.67
N SER A 452 -13.24 -0.09 -27.37
CA SER A 452 -14.26 -0.38 -28.38
C SER A 452 -15.11 -1.53 -27.88
N VAL A 453 -16.43 -1.34 -27.84
CA VAL A 453 -17.41 -2.34 -27.40
C VAL A 453 -18.57 -2.31 -28.38
N ASP A 454 -18.90 -3.45 -29.01
CA ASP A 454 -20.01 -3.60 -29.95
C ASP A 454 -20.06 -2.50 -31.04
N GLY A 455 -18.89 -2.18 -31.64
CA GLY A 455 -18.75 -1.16 -32.69
C GLY A 455 -18.91 0.29 -32.21
N ARG A 456 -18.93 0.53 -30.90
CA ARG A 456 -19.06 1.86 -30.28
C ARG A 456 -17.82 2.23 -29.49
N ARG A 457 -17.57 3.53 -29.40
CA ARG A 457 -16.49 4.09 -28.60
C ARG A 457 -16.95 4.18 -27.16
N LEU A 458 -16.26 3.48 -26.25
CA LEU A 458 -16.46 3.62 -24.82
C LEU A 458 -15.30 4.43 -24.23
N ILE A 459 -15.62 5.53 -23.56
CA ILE A 459 -14.68 6.33 -22.78
C ILE A 459 -14.97 6.11 -21.31
N VAL A 460 -13.97 5.67 -20.55
CA VAL A 460 -14.06 5.53 -19.09
C VAL A 460 -13.14 6.55 -18.42
N ASP A 461 -13.72 7.45 -17.64
CA ASP A 461 -12.96 8.47 -16.90
C ASP A 461 -13.47 8.64 -15.46
N GLY A 462 -12.55 8.77 -14.51
CA GLY A 462 -12.86 8.95 -13.10
C GLY A 462 -13.07 10.39 -12.63
N ALA A 463 -13.32 11.35 -13.53
CA ALA A 463 -13.63 12.73 -13.18
C ALA A 463 -14.83 12.81 -12.22
N HIS A 464 -14.65 13.53 -11.12
CA HIS A 464 -15.60 13.56 -10.00
C HIS A 464 -15.62 14.91 -9.26
N ASN A 465 -15.04 15.94 -9.87
CA ASN A 465 -15.08 17.32 -9.42
C ASN A 465 -15.37 18.23 -10.63
N ALA A 466 -15.72 19.49 -10.37
CA ALA A 466 -16.20 20.39 -11.44
C ALA A 466 -15.10 20.66 -12.49
N GLU A 467 -13.86 20.86 -12.04
CA GLU A 467 -12.70 21.08 -12.91
C GLU A 467 -12.48 19.91 -13.89
N GLY A 468 -12.47 18.68 -13.36
CA GLY A 468 -12.26 17.45 -14.14
C GLY A 468 -13.42 17.13 -15.08
N ILE A 469 -14.67 17.30 -14.62
CA ILE A 469 -15.85 17.07 -15.48
C ILE A 469 -15.87 18.07 -16.65
N ASN A 470 -15.57 19.35 -16.41
CA ASN A 470 -15.53 20.34 -17.48
C ASN A 470 -14.40 20.05 -18.47
N ALA A 471 -13.21 19.69 -17.99
CA ALA A 471 -12.09 19.29 -18.85
C ALA A 471 -12.44 18.05 -19.69
N LEU A 472 -13.08 17.05 -19.09
CA LEU A 472 -13.54 15.84 -19.76
C LEU A 472 -14.57 16.15 -20.85
N LEU A 473 -15.59 16.96 -20.54
CA LEU A 473 -16.66 17.32 -21.46
C LEU A 473 -16.15 18.14 -22.65
N GLY A 474 -15.14 18.98 -22.45
CA GLY A 474 -14.50 19.76 -23.51
C GLY A 474 -13.83 18.94 -24.61
N GLU A 475 -13.59 17.65 -24.39
CA GLU A 475 -13.00 16.75 -25.40
C GLU A 475 -14.03 16.21 -26.41
N PHE A 476 -15.33 16.41 -26.18
CA PHE A 476 -16.39 15.84 -27.00
C PHE A 476 -16.96 16.87 -27.98
N LYS A 477 -16.79 16.61 -29.29
CA LYS A 477 -17.44 17.41 -30.36
C LYS A 477 -18.93 17.14 -30.50
N SER A 478 -19.39 15.98 -30.04
CA SER A 478 -20.79 15.56 -30.11
C SER A 478 -21.21 14.97 -28.76
N PRO A 479 -22.44 15.25 -28.27
CA PRO A 479 -22.88 14.80 -26.94
C PRO A 479 -22.88 13.27 -26.81
N PRO A 480 -22.09 12.68 -25.89
CA PRO A 480 -22.10 11.23 -25.67
C PRO A 480 -23.36 10.78 -24.93
N VAL A 481 -23.64 9.47 -24.98
CA VAL A 481 -24.54 8.82 -24.01
C VAL A 481 -23.74 8.61 -22.73
N CYS A 482 -24.16 9.19 -21.61
CA CYS A 482 -23.42 9.19 -20.37
C CYS A 482 -24.01 8.23 -19.33
N VAL A 483 -23.16 7.41 -18.72
CA VAL A 483 -23.44 6.64 -17.51
C VAL A 483 -22.67 7.29 -16.37
N ALA A 484 -23.37 7.70 -15.31
CA ALA A 484 -22.76 8.44 -14.21
C ALA A 484 -23.18 7.94 -12.83
N ALA A 485 -22.22 7.95 -11.90
CA ALA A 485 -22.44 7.71 -10.48
C ALA A 485 -21.52 8.63 -9.67
N PHE A 486 -22.02 9.18 -8.57
CA PHE A 486 -21.30 10.16 -7.74
C PHE A 486 -21.21 9.66 -6.30
N MET A 487 -20.20 10.15 -5.56
CA MET A 487 -20.07 9.89 -4.13
C MET A 487 -20.79 10.97 -3.31
N ASN A 488 -21.34 10.61 -2.15
CA ASN A 488 -22.14 11.49 -1.29
C ASN A 488 -21.38 12.74 -0.77
N ASP A 489 -20.05 12.72 -0.76
CA ASP A 489 -19.21 13.82 -0.28
C ASP A 489 -18.93 14.91 -1.34
N LYS A 490 -19.57 14.83 -2.52
CA LYS A 490 -19.31 15.73 -3.65
C LYS A 490 -20.44 16.76 -3.83
N ASP A 491 -20.11 17.82 -4.58
CA ASP A 491 -21.09 18.80 -5.06
C ASP A 491 -21.90 18.20 -6.22
N ILE A 492 -22.76 17.22 -5.88
CA ILE A 492 -23.45 16.35 -6.86
C ILE A 492 -24.31 17.18 -7.82
N GLU A 493 -25.05 18.17 -7.31
CA GLU A 493 -25.96 18.99 -8.11
C GLU A 493 -25.24 19.67 -9.27
N LYS A 494 -24.09 20.29 -8.99
CA LYS A 494 -23.27 20.94 -10.01
C LYS A 494 -22.73 19.95 -11.04
N LEU A 495 -22.25 18.79 -10.58
CA LEU A 495 -21.65 17.77 -11.45
C LEU A 495 -22.68 17.11 -12.37
N VAL A 496 -23.82 16.70 -11.81
CA VAL A 496 -24.88 16.02 -12.57
C VAL A 496 -25.53 16.97 -13.58
N SER A 497 -25.67 18.25 -13.23
CA SER A 497 -26.21 19.26 -14.15
C SER A 497 -25.29 19.49 -15.35
N ALA A 498 -23.97 19.58 -15.14
CA ALA A 498 -23.00 19.72 -16.22
C ALA A 498 -23.04 18.52 -17.20
N LEU A 499 -23.13 17.30 -16.66
CA LEU A 499 -23.26 16.08 -17.47
C LEU A 499 -24.59 16.00 -18.20
N ALA A 500 -25.71 16.41 -17.58
CA ALA A 500 -27.02 16.40 -18.21
C ALA A 500 -27.11 17.37 -19.40
N VAL A 501 -26.50 18.55 -19.30
CA VAL A 501 -26.46 19.53 -20.41
C VAL A 501 -25.60 19.05 -21.57
N SER A 502 -24.53 18.31 -21.28
CA SER A 502 -23.50 17.97 -22.28
C SER A 502 -23.62 16.54 -22.84
N SER A 503 -24.67 15.81 -22.47
CA SER A 503 -24.92 14.44 -22.94
C SER A 503 -26.22 14.36 -23.75
N SER A 504 -26.24 13.49 -24.77
CA SER A 504 -27.47 13.20 -25.52
C SER A 504 -28.47 12.40 -24.70
N LYS A 505 -27.95 11.63 -23.74
CA LYS A 505 -28.73 10.88 -22.75
C LYS A 505 -27.89 10.68 -21.50
N LEU A 506 -28.51 10.87 -20.33
CA LEU A 506 -27.91 10.59 -19.04
C LEU A 506 -28.57 9.37 -18.38
N ILE A 507 -27.75 8.41 -17.95
CA ILE A 507 -28.15 7.25 -17.16
C ILE A 507 -27.43 7.33 -15.83
N LEU A 508 -28.19 7.51 -14.74
CA LEU A 508 -27.68 7.51 -13.39
C LEU A 508 -27.67 6.08 -12.86
N THR A 509 -26.54 5.68 -12.27
CA THR A 509 -26.32 4.34 -11.74
C THR A 509 -25.70 4.38 -10.36
N ARG A 510 -25.60 3.22 -9.70
CA ARG A 510 -24.97 3.09 -8.38
C ARG A 510 -23.63 2.38 -8.55
N SER A 511 -22.56 3.03 -8.10
CA SER A 511 -21.28 2.33 -7.94
C SER A 511 -21.38 1.34 -6.78
N LEU A 512 -20.62 0.24 -6.83
CA LEU A 512 -20.60 -0.78 -5.77
C LEU A 512 -19.96 -0.29 -4.44
N SER A 513 -19.44 0.95 -4.43
CA SER A 513 -18.97 1.63 -3.23
C SER A 513 -20.12 2.03 -2.29
N TYR A 514 -19.96 1.79 -0.99
CA TYR A 514 -20.88 2.29 0.06
C TYR A 514 -21.04 3.82 0.08
N ARG A 515 -20.06 4.55 -0.48
CA ARG A 515 -20.09 6.01 -0.58
C ARG A 515 -20.94 6.51 -1.74
N SER A 516 -21.38 5.61 -2.62
CA SER A 516 -22.19 5.99 -3.78
C SER A 516 -23.49 6.65 -3.32
N ALA A 517 -23.79 7.78 -3.93
CA ALA A 517 -25.09 8.41 -3.79
C ALA A 517 -26.18 7.53 -4.40
N ASP A 518 -27.40 7.65 -3.85
CA ASP A 518 -28.58 7.01 -4.43
C ASP A 518 -28.92 7.66 -5.78
N PRO A 519 -28.86 6.94 -6.92
CA PRO A 519 -29.10 7.52 -8.23
C PRO A 519 -30.51 8.10 -8.38
N ALA A 520 -31.51 7.59 -7.64
CA ALA A 520 -32.86 8.17 -7.63
C ALA A 520 -32.87 9.54 -6.92
N ALA A 521 -32.15 9.69 -5.82
CA ALA A 521 -31.96 10.97 -5.14
C ALA A 521 -31.18 11.96 -6.01
N VAL A 522 -30.10 11.51 -6.67
CA VAL A 522 -29.33 12.33 -7.61
C VAL A 522 -30.21 12.85 -8.75
N LYS A 523 -31.09 12.01 -9.30
CA LYS A 523 -32.04 12.42 -10.35
C LYS A 523 -32.95 13.57 -9.91
N LYS A 524 -33.33 13.63 -8.63
CA LYS A 524 -34.18 14.71 -8.10
C LYS A 524 -33.47 16.07 -8.06
N LEU A 525 -32.12 16.09 -8.03
CA LEU A 525 -31.34 17.33 -8.10
C LEU A 525 -31.34 17.96 -9.50
N LEU A 526 -31.70 17.21 -10.54
CA LEU A 526 -31.73 17.74 -11.90
C LEU A 526 -32.90 18.72 -12.10
N PRO A 527 -32.72 19.76 -12.95
CA PRO A 527 -33.82 20.61 -13.42
C PRO A 527 -34.93 19.77 -14.09
N PRO A 528 -36.21 20.20 -14.04
CA PRO A 528 -37.35 19.39 -14.52
C PRO A 528 -37.20 18.84 -15.94
N ALA A 529 -36.69 19.63 -16.88
CA ALA A 529 -36.48 19.20 -18.26
C ALA A 529 -35.45 18.07 -18.37
N ALA A 530 -34.28 18.25 -17.77
CA ALA A 530 -33.22 17.24 -17.72
C ALA A 530 -33.65 15.99 -16.94
N ARG A 531 -34.41 16.17 -15.86
CA ARG A 531 -34.93 15.09 -15.02
C ARG A 531 -35.84 14.15 -15.80
N ARG A 532 -36.70 14.66 -16.70
CA ARG A 532 -37.55 13.82 -17.57
C ARG A 532 -36.72 12.98 -18.55
N GLY A 533 -35.61 13.52 -19.05
CA GLY A 533 -34.73 12.84 -19.99
C GLY A 533 -33.81 11.78 -19.36
N ALA A 534 -33.47 11.91 -18.07
CA ALA A 534 -32.54 11.01 -17.39
C ALA A 534 -33.16 9.66 -16.99
N GLU A 535 -32.41 8.56 -17.19
CA GLU A 535 -32.77 7.20 -16.73
C GLU A 535 -32.04 6.87 -15.42
N VAL A 536 -32.64 5.99 -14.60
CA VAL A 536 -31.98 5.42 -13.41
C VAL A 536 -31.91 3.92 -13.59
N ILE A 537 -30.70 3.36 -13.51
CA ILE A 537 -30.44 1.92 -13.56
C ILE A 537 -29.40 1.61 -12.49
N GLU A 538 -29.82 0.93 -11.43
CA GLU A 538 -28.99 0.66 -10.25
C GLU A 538 -27.69 -0.09 -10.58
N ASP A 539 -27.77 -1.18 -11.36
CA ASP A 539 -26.58 -1.97 -11.70
C ASP A 539 -25.73 -1.28 -12.80
N PRO A 540 -24.42 -1.06 -12.56
CA PRO A 540 -23.56 -0.30 -13.47
C PRO A 540 -23.33 -1.01 -14.81
N MET A 541 -23.33 -2.35 -14.83
CA MET A 541 -23.13 -3.11 -16.06
C MET A 541 -24.42 -3.18 -16.89
N VAL A 542 -25.59 -3.22 -16.25
CA VAL A 542 -26.88 -3.07 -16.93
C VAL A 542 -27.02 -1.66 -17.50
N ALA A 543 -26.62 -0.63 -16.74
CA ALA A 543 -26.60 0.76 -17.20
C ALA A 543 -25.67 0.95 -18.42
N LEU A 544 -24.48 0.35 -18.39
CA LEU A 544 -23.55 0.36 -19.53
C LEU A 544 -24.16 -0.33 -20.77
N LYS A 545 -24.75 -1.52 -20.61
CA LYS A 545 -25.43 -2.22 -21.72
C LYS A 545 -26.55 -1.39 -22.32
N ARG A 546 -27.33 -0.70 -21.48
CA ARG A 546 -28.37 0.25 -21.93
C ARG A 546 -27.75 1.42 -22.71
N ALA A 547 -26.69 2.02 -22.21
CA ALA A 547 -26.00 3.13 -22.88
C ALA A 547 -25.44 2.71 -24.25
N LEU A 548 -24.83 1.53 -24.34
CA LEU A 548 -24.33 0.98 -25.60
C LEU A 548 -25.45 0.80 -26.61
N ARG A 549 -26.63 0.27 -26.22
CA ARG A 549 -27.77 0.17 -27.15
C ARG A 549 -28.30 1.52 -27.62
N LEU A 550 -28.23 2.56 -26.79
CA LEU A 550 -28.71 3.90 -27.11
C LEU A 550 -27.72 4.70 -27.97
N ALA A 551 -26.43 4.44 -27.85
CA ALA A 551 -25.45 5.09 -28.71
C ALA A 551 -25.61 4.59 -30.16
N PRO A 552 -25.59 5.49 -31.16
CA PRO A 552 -25.60 5.06 -32.56
C PRO A 552 -24.32 4.28 -32.90
N PRO A 553 -24.30 3.48 -33.99
CA PRO A 553 -23.06 2.90 -34.51
C PRO A 553 -21.96 3.97 -34.69
N GLY A 554 -20.73 3.72 -34.22
CA GLY A 554 -19.64 4.71 -34.19
C GLY A 554 -19.81 5.86 -33.17
N GLY A 555 -20.96 5.92 -32.48
CA GLY A 555 -21.26 6.83 -31.39
C GLY A 555 -20.39 6.59 -30.15
N THR A 556 -20.51 7.50 -29.19
CA THR A 556 -19.68 7.49 -27.98
C THR A 556 -20.52 7.31 -26.72
N VAL A 557 -20.12 6.34 -25.89
CA VAL A 557 -20.59 6.16 -24.52
C VAL A 557 -19.52 6.68 -23.57
N LEU A 558 -19.91 7.50 -22.61
CA LEU A 558 -19.06 8.03 -21.56
C LEU A 558 -19.45 7.45 -20.21
N VAL A 559 -18.49 6.88 -19.49
CA VAL A 559 -18.62 6.51 -18.07
C VAL A 559 -17.84 7.53 -17.25
N ALA A 560 -18.52 8.24 -16.34
CA ALA A 560 -17.94 9.34 -15.56
C ALA A 560 -18.57 9.51 -14.16
N GLY A 561 -18.08 10.47 -13.38
CA GLY A 561 -18.67 10.86 -12.08
C GLY A 561 -17.95 10.27 -10.86
N SER A 562 -17.24 9.15 -11.02
CA SER A 562 -16.39 8.59 -9.97
C SER A 562 -15.34 7.61 -10.49
N LEU A 563 -14.21 7.54 -9.80
CA LEU A 563 -13.19 6.49 -10.02
C LEU A 563 -13.72 5.09 -9.68
N TYR A 564 -14.65 4.98 -8.73
CA TYR A 564 -15.27 3.71 -8.37
C TYR A 564 -16.11 3.16 -9.52
N LEU A 565 -16.96 3.98 -10.15
CA LEU A 565 -17.73 3.55 -11.32
C LEU A 565 -16.80 3.14 -12.48
N ALA A 566 -15.71 3.88 -12.69
CA ALA A 566 -14.70 3.50 -13.67
C ALA A 566 -14.13 2.10 -13.38
N GLY A 567 -13.82 1.82 -12.10
CA GLY A 567 -13.41 0.50 -11.64
C GLY A 567 -14.47 -0.59 -11.85
N ASP A 568 -15.71 -0.30 -11.48
CA ASP A 568 -16.86 -1.20 -11.62
C ASP A 568 -17.04 -1.66 -13.07
N VAL A 569 -17.03 -0.71 -14.00
CA VAL A 569 -17.16 -0.96 -15.43
C VAL A 569 -15.96 -1.73 -15.98
N LEU A 570 -14.73 -1.31 -15.65
CA LEU A 570 -13.52 -1.96 -16.18
C LEU A 570 -13.34 -3.39 -15.67
N ALA A 571 -13.78 -3.69 -14.45
CA ALA A 571 -13.81 -5.04 -13.90
C ALA A 571 -14.94 -5.88 -14.52
N GLY A 572 -16.14 -5.32 -14.64
CA GLY A 572 -17.28 -5.99 -15.25
C GLY A 572 -17.06 -6.37 -16.71
N LEU A 573 -16.38 -5.52 -17.49
CA LEU A 573 -15.97 -5.83 -18.87
C LEU A 573 -14.99 -7.01 -18.97
N LYS A 574 -14.32 -7.37 -17.87
CA LYS A 574 -13.41 -8.54 -17.78
C LYS A 574 -14.09 -9.76 -17.15
N GLY A 575 -15.41 -9.73 -16.95
CA GLY A 575 -16.16 -10.80 -16.30
C GLY A 575 -15.89 -10.95 -14.79
N ARG A 576 -15.38 -9.91 -14.13
CA ARG A 576 -15.07 -9.92 -12.69
C ARG A 576 -16.11 -9.09 -11.94
N ARG A 577 -16.53 -9.53 -10.75
CA ARG A 577 -17.23 -8.65 -9.79
C ARG A 577 -16.24 -7.58 -9.31
N ALA A 578 -16.68 -6.33 -9.33
CA ALA A 578 -15.88 -5.23 -8.83
C ALA A 578 -16.22 -4.96 -7.35
N PHE A 579 -15.23 -4.40 -6.64
CA PHE A 579 -15.25 -3.73 -5.33
C PHE A 579 -16.10 -4.30 -4.18
N HIS A 580 -15.45 -4.61 -3.05
CA HIS A 580 -16.11 -4.71 -1.74
C HIS A 580 -16.37 -3.28 -1.19
N PRO A 581 -17.50 -3.02 -0.51
CA PRO A 581 -17.91 -1.67 -0.11
C PRO A 581 -16.85 -0.82 0.61
N ARG A 582 -15.87 -1.35 1.35
CA ARG A 582 -14.94 -0.56 2.19
C ARG A 582 -13.63 -0.10 1.51
N GLU A 583 -13.48 -0.25 0.19
CA GLU A 583 -12.17 -0.32 -0.48
C GLU A 583 -11.42 0.99 -0.75
N MET A 584 -11.91 2.16 -0.36
CA MET A 584 -11.17 3.42 -0.56
C MET A 584 -11.52 4.45 0.50
N LEU A 585 -11.00 4.21 1.69
CA LEU A 585 -10.58 5.27 2.59
C LEU A 585 -9.22 5.74 2.04
N VAL A 586 -9.19 6.98 1.54
CA VAL A 586 -7.93 7.74 1.41
C VAL A 586 -7.80 8.52 2.70
#